data_AF-A0A7S2VYX7-F1
#
_entry.id   AF-A0A7S2VYX7-F1
#
_cell.length_a   1.000
_cell.length_b   1.000
_cell.length_c   1.000
_cell.angle_alpha   90.00
_cell.angle_beta   90.00
_cell.angle_gamma   90.00
#
_symmetry.space_group_name_H-M   'P 1'
#
loop_
_entity.id
_entity.type
_entity.pdbx_description
1 polymer ?
#
loop_
_entity_poly.entity_id
_entity_poly.type
_entity_poly.pdbx_seq_one_letter_code
_entity_poly.pdbx_strand_id
1 'polypeptide(L)'
;MEPVDAANILMATIADYLDQFVDTNGWRDHHQIEDGGKQLYPGNGRPAIGFYWFSAVCKGIKDHLEVVPTIFNNCEDVLSIEDEKEARDAYWKVTTEEEELAEEEQIDLLNQVVSLNSFVAEPHTMLLQIYYRQEKYFEAAIEARSALKKFYTLASNWDKRRSYGHWVGFGRVLLLRANRMMEKEECSFPCVDPNNLLYVNYNDLNLTSLRKVVEEMKERED
;
A
#
# COMPACT_ATOMS: atom_id res chain seq x y z
N MET A 1 -5.99 -36.41 -7.78
CA MET A 1 -6.03 -35.01 -7.31
C MET A 1 -7.28 -34.44 -7.92
N GLU A 2 -8.25 -34.08 -7.10
CA GLU A 2 -9.47 -33.44 -7.58
C GLU A 2 -9.14 -32.03 -8.09
N PRO A 3 -9.92 -31.45 -9.02
CA PRO A 3 -9.68 -30.08 -9.51
C PRO A 3 -9.60 -29.04 -8.38
N VAL A 4 -10.39 -29.22 -7.32
CA VAL A 4 -10.38 -28.38 -6.11
C VAL A 4 -9.05 -28.46 -5.35
N ASP A 5 -8.42 -29.63 -5.27
CA ASP A 5 -7.12 -29.79 -4.62
C ASP A 5 -6.04 -29.02 -5.38
N ALA A 6 -6.05 -29.12 -6.71
CA ALA A 6 -5.11 -28.42 -7.57
C ALA A 6 -5.29 -26.89 -7.46
N ALA A 7 -6.53 -26.41 -7.45
CA ALA A 7 -6.85 -25.00 -7.26
C ALA A 7 -6.36 -24.48 -5.89
N ASN A 8 -6.60 -25.24 -4.82
CA ASN A 8 -6.13 -24.88 -3.49
C ASN A 8 -4.60 -24.83 -3.40
N ILE A 9 -3.89 -25.79 -4.03
CA ILE A 9 -2.43 -25.78 -4.11
C ILE A 9 -1.94 -24.53 -4.85
N LEU A 10 -2.55 -24.20 -6.00
CA LEU A 10 -2.17 -23.02 -6.78
C LEU A 10 -2.43 -21.72 -6.01
N MET A 11 -3.54 -21.60 -5.30
CA MET A 11 -3.84 -20.45 -4.45
C MET A 11 -2.84 -20.31 -3.30
N ALA A 12 -2.52 -21.40 -2.59
CA ALA A 12 -1.50 -21.40 -1.56
C ALA A 12 -0.11 -21.03 -2.14
N THR A 13 0.19 -21.47 -3.35
CA THR A 13 1.42 -21.12 -4.07
C THR A 13 1.48 -19.62 -4.37
N ILE A 14 0.38 -19.02 -4.85
CA ILE A 14 0.32 -17.56 -5.08
C ILE A 14 0.58 -16.80 -3.79
N ALA A 15 -0.06 -17.18 -2.68
CA ALA A 15 0.13 -16.54 -1.38
C ALA A 15 1.59 -16.63 -0.91
N ASP A 16 2.21 -17.81 -1.01
CA ASP A 16 3.62 -18.03 -0.68
C ASP A 16 4.55 -17.16 -1.55
N TYR A 17 4.32 -17.09 -2.87
CA TYR A 17 5.11 -16.23 -3.75
C TYR A 17 4.94 -14.74 -3.45
N LEU A 18 3.74 -14.30 -3.08
CA LEU A 18 3.47 -12.91 -2.70
C LEU A 18 4.24 -12.53 -1.43
N ASP A 19 4.23 -13.38 -0.41
CA ASP A 19 5.02 -13.16 0.82
C ASP A 19 6.52 -13.16 0.53
N GLN A 20 6.99 -14.08 -0.31
CA GLN A 20 8.38 -14.10 -0.72
C GLN A 20 8.78 -12.84 -1.50
N PHE A 21 7.90 -12.26 -2.33
CA PHE A 21 8.21 -11.04 -3.08
C PHE A 21 8.58 -9.87 -2.16
N VAL A 22 7.94 -9.76 -1.01
CA VAL A 22 8.14 -8.66 -0.06
C VAL A 22 9.21 -8.91 0.99
N ASP A 23 9.48 -10.18 1.32
CA ASP A 23 10.41 -10.52 2.40
C ASP A 23 11.72 -11.13 1.85
N THR A 24 11.66 -12.37 1.37
CA THR A 24 12.85 -13.19 1.13
C THR A 24 13.45 -13.07 -0.26
N ASN A 25 12.65 -12.79 -1.30
CA ASN A 25 13.13 -12.69 -2.69
C ASN A 25 13.99 -11.44 -2.95
N GLY A 26 14.20 -10.56 -1.97
CA GLY A 26 15.26 -9.54 -2.05
C GLY A 26 16.63 -10.14 -2.38
N TRP A 27 16.93 -11.36 -1.93
CA TRP A 27 18.18 -12.04 -2.30
C TRP A 27 18.25 -12.34 -3.81
N ARG A 28 17.16 -12.84 -4.40
CA ARG A 28 17.08 -13.22 -5.81
C ARG A 28 17.16 -11.98 -6.68
N ASP A 29 16.37 -10.97 -6.33
CA ASP A 29 16.33 -9.70 -7.05
C ASP A 29 17.75 -9.07 -7.07
N HIS A 30 18.42 -9.04 -5.91
CA HIS A 30 19.82 -8.59 -5.80
C HIS A 30 20.84 -9.44 -6.61
N HIS A 31 20.87 -10.76 -6.40
CA HIS A 31 21.97 -11.59 -6.92
C HIS A 31 21.75 -12.09 -8.35
N GLN A 32 20.52 -12.05 -8.88
CA GLN A 32 20.19 -12.65 -10.18
C GLN A 32 19.56 -11.66 -11.17
N ILE A 33 18.85 -10.63 -10.72
CA ILE A 33 17.99 -9.82 -11.61
C ILE A 33 18.49 -8.38 -11.77
N GLU A 34 18.79 -7.67 -10.68
CA GLU A 34 19.06 -6.23 -10.71
C GLU A 34 20.41 -5.90 -11.37
N ASP A 35 21.52 -6.38 -10.81
CA ASP A 35 22.87 -6.07 -11.32
C ASP A 35 23.84 -7.26 -11.31
N GLY A 36 23.31 -8.45 -11.00
CA GLY A 36 24.10 -9.68 -10.84
C GLY A 36 24.91 -9.72 -9.54
N GLY A 37 24.46 -9.02 -8.50
CA GLY A 37 25.10 -8.97 -7.18
C GLY A 37 26.31 -8.04 -7.11
N LYS A 38 26.34 -6.97 -7.91
CA LYS A 38 27.42 -5.96 -7.86
C LYS A 38 27.21 -4.95 -6.73
N GLN A 39 25.96 -4.69 -6.36
CA GLN A 39 25.57 -3.91 -5.19
C GLN A 39 25.64 -4.78 -3.92
N LEU A 40 25.33 -4.18 -2.77
CA LEU A 40 25.21 -4.88 -1.51
C LEU A 40 23.75 -5.27 -1.25
N TYR A 41 23.55 -6.43 -0.61
CA TYR A 41 22.23 -6.86 -0.14
C TYR A 41 21.63 -5.79 0.79
N PRO A 42 20.32 -5.46 0.68
CA PRO A 42 19.27 -6.15 -0.09
C PRO A 42 19.02 -5.63 -1.53
N GLY A 43 19.95 -4.87 -2.13
CA GLY A 43 19.73 -4.24 -3.43
C GLY A 43 18.95 -2.94 -3.35
N ASN A 44 18.34 -2.52 -4.46
CA ASN A 44 17.62 -1.25 -4.51
C ASN A 44 16.20 -1.33 -3.93
N GLY A 45 15.66 -2.55 -3.75
CA GLY A 45 14.34 -2.76 -3.15
C GLY A 45 13.17 -2.52 -4.10
N ARG A 46 13.41 -2.47 -5.41
CA ARG A 46 12.38 -2.27 -6.43
C ARG A 46 11.32 -3.36 -6.35
N PRO A 47 10.02 -3.03 -6.51
CA PRO A 47 8.97 -4.03 -6.45
C PRO A 47 9.15 -5.13 -7.50
N ALA A 48 8.85 -6.36 -7.11
CA ALA A 48 8.89 -7.50 -8.02
C ALA A 48 7.74 -7.46 -9.03
N ILE A 49 7.91 -8.15 -10.16
CA ILE A 49 6.87 -8.37 -11.16
C ILE A 49 6.33 -9.80 -11.01
N GLY A 50 5.02 -9.92 -10.82
CA GLY A 50 4.33 -11.21 -10.89
C GLY A 50 2.81 -11.14 -10.75
N PHE A 51 2.21 -9.96 -10.56
CA PHE A 51 0.76 -9.84 -10.49
C PHE A 51 0.08 -10.26 -11.81
N TYR A 52 0.76 -10.11 -12.97
CA TYR A 52 0.26 -10.64 -14.25
C TYR A 52 0.03 -12.15 -14.21
N TRP A 53 0.94 -12.91 -13.60
CA TRP A 53 0.80 -14.37 -13.52
C TRP A 53 -0.14 -14.78 -12.40
N PHE A 54 -0.08 -14.10 -11.25
CA PHE A 54 -1.01 -14.34 -10.13
C PHE A 54 -2.46 -14.16 -10.59
N SER A 55 -2.77 -13.03 -11.22
CA SER A 55 -4.12 -12.72 -11.70
C SER A 55 -4.59 -13.70 -12.78
N ALA A 56 -3.72 -14.10 -13.71
CA ALA A 56 -4.04 -15.12 -14.72
C ALA A 56 -4.33 -16.49 -14.11
N VAL A 57 -3.54 -16.94 -13.13
CA VAL A 57 -3.77 -18.22 -12.45
C VAL A 57 -5.04 -18.15 -11.61
N CYS A 58 -5.24 -17.09 -10.84
CA CYS A 58 -6.48 -16.81 -10.11
C CYS A 58 -7.71 -16.94 -11.00
N LYS A 59 -7.70 -16.29 -12.17
CA LYS A 59 -8.78 -16.39 -13.17
C LYS A 59 -9.00 -17.81 -13.65
N GLY A 60 -7.92 -18.57 -13.88
CA GLY A 60 -7.99 -19.94 -14.37
C GLY A 60 -8.52 -20.95 -13.36
N ILE A 61 -8.33 -20.70 -12.05
CA ILE A 61 -8.73 -21.65 -10.99
C ILE A 61 -10.02 -21.28 -10.27
N LYS A 62 -10.58 -20.08 -10.49
CA LYS A 62 -11.69 -19.54 -9.69
C LYS A 62 -12.91 -20.47 -9.58
N ASP A 63 -13.27 -21.15 -10.68
CA ASP A 63 -14.47 -22.01 -10.75
C ASP A 63 -14.28 -23.35 -10.01
N HIS A 64 -13.07 -23.60 -9.52
CA HIS A 64 -12.69 -24.79 -8.76
C HIS A 64 -12.42 -24.49 -7.28
N LEU A 65 -12.50 -23.24 -6.85
CA LEU A 65 -12.33 -22.84 -5.46
C LEU A 65 -13.68 -22.92 -4.72
N GLU A 66 -13.67 -23.41 -3.48
CA GLU A 66 -14.85 -23.36 -2.61
C GLU A 66 -15.20 -21.92 -2.19
N VAL A 67 -14.17 -21.09 -2.00
CA VAL A 67 -14.27 -19.68 -1.66
C VAL A 67 -13.33 -18.91 -2.57
N VAL A 68 -13.88 -18.03 -3.42
CA VAL A 68 -13.09 -17.17 -4.29
C VAL A 68 -12.57 -15.98 -3.48
N PRO A 69 -11.25 -15.74 -3.43
CA PRO A 69 -10.70 -14.61 -2.69
C PRO A 69 -10.97 -13.30 -3.44
N THR A 70 -11.04 -12.20 -2.69
CA THR A 70 -11.39 -10.87 -3.22
C THR A 70 -10.27 -10.21 -4.03
N ILE A 71 -9.06 -10.78 -4.05
CA ILE A 71 -7.93 -10.31 -4.86
C ILE A 71 -8.26 -10.33 -6.35
N PHE A 72 -7.63 -9.43 -7.11
CA PHE A 72 -7.83 -9.33 -8.57
C PHE A 72 -9.31 -9.25 -8.98
N ASN A 73 -10.09 -8.47 -8.23
CA ASN A 73 -11.54 -8.32 -8.40
C ASN A 73 -12.27 -9.67 -8.38
N ASN A 74 -12.16 -10.40 -7.27
CA ASN A 74 -12.69 -11.76 -7.14
C ASN A 74 -12.14 -12.72 -8.19
N CYS A 75 -10.85 -12.62 -8.51
CA CYS A 75 -10.18 -13.41 -9.54
C CYS A 75 -10.79 -13.23 -10.94
N GLU A 76 -11.43 -12.10 -11.23
CA GLU A 76 -12.03 -11.83 -12.55
C GLU A 76 -11.08 -11.08 -13.49
N ASP A 77 -10.22 -10.23 -12.95
CA ASP A 77 -9.36 -9.36 -13.75
C ASP A 77 -7.99 -10.02 -13.94
N VAL A 78 -7.39 -9.79 -15.11
CA VAL A 78 -6.04 -10.26 -15.46
C VAL A 78 -5.19 -9.06 -15.84
N LEU A 79 -4.06 -8.90 -15.15
CA LEU A 79 -3.09 -7.84 -15.42
C LEU A 79 -2.15 -8.27 -16.56
N SER A 80 -1.83 -7.37 -17.48
CA SER A 80 -0.81 -7.66 -18.49
C SER A 80 0.60 -7.46 -17.91
N ILE A 81 1.59 -8.20 -18.44
CA ILE A 81 2.98 -8.05 -17.99
C ILE A 81 3.55 -6.68 -18.40
N GLU A 82 3.09 -6.12 -19.52
CA GLU A 82 3.46 -4.79 -19.98
C GLU A 82 2.95 -3.71 -19.03
N ASP A 83 1.66 -3.74 -18.66
CA ASP A 83 1.07 -2.77 -17.73
C ASP A 83 1.74 -2.85 -16.35
N GLU A 84 2.02 -4.07 -15.84
CA GLU A 84 2.70 -4.23 -14.56
C GLU A 84 4.12 -3.65 -14.58
N LYS A 85 4.86 -3.85 -15.67
CA LYS A 85 6.21 -3.28 -15.85
C LYS A 85 6.16 -1.77 -15.87
N GLU A 86 5.28 -1.20 -16.68
CA GLU A 86 5.17 0.25 -16.83
C GLU A 86 4.71 0.91 -15.52
N ALA A 87 3.74 0.31 -14.82
CA ALA A 87 3.31 0.73 -13.49
C ALA A 87 4.47 0.69 -12.48
N ARG A 88 5.25 -0.40 -12.44
CA ARG A 88 6.42 -0.52 -11.56
C ARG A 88 7.45 0.55 -11.85
N ASP A 89 7.73 0.79 -13.12
CA ASP A 89 8.79 1.70 -13.56
C ASP A 89 8.41 3.17 -13.26
N ALA A 90 7.15 3.54 -13.49
CA ALA A 90 6.61 4.84 -13.10
C ALA A 90 6.65 5.04 -11.57
N TYR A 91 6.19 4.05 -10.79
CA TYR A 91 6.25 4.09 -9.33
C TYR A 91 7.68 4.22 -8.82
N TRP A 92 8.60 3.45 -9.41
CA TRP A 92 10.00 3.45 -9.01
C TRP A 92 10.65 4.80 -9.29
N LYS A 93 10.35 5.43 -10.44
CA LYS A 93 10.82 6.78 -10.78
C LYS A 93 10.41 7.79 -9.70
N VAL A 94 9.13 7.84 -9.33
CA VAL A 94 8.64 8.74 -8.27
C VAL A 94 9.36 8.49 -6.95
N THR A 95 9.64 7.23 -6.64
CA THR A 95 10.31 6.80 -5.43
C THR A 95 11.79 7.19 -5.36
N THR A 96 12.53 7.06 -6.47
CA THR A 96 13.98 7.32 -6.50
C THR A 96 14.35 8.75 -6.86
N GLU A 97 13.46 9.45 -7.56
CA GLU A 97 13.68 10.81 -8.08
C GLU A 97 12.72 11.83 -7.42
N GLU A 98 12.20 11.54 -6.22
CA GLU A 98 11.20 12.38 -5.52
C GLU A 98 11.62 13.87 -5.44
N GLU A 99 12.89 14.13 -5.13
CA GLU A 99 13.42 15.49 -4.98
C GLU A 99 13.57 16.24 -6.32
N GLU A 100 13.66 15.51 -7.43
CA GLU A 100 13.88 16.07 -8.77
C GLU A 100 12.56 16.32 -9.52
N LEU A 101 11.49 15.62 -9.14
CA LEU A 101 10.18 15.68 -9.78
C LEU A 101 9.30 16.76 -9.15
N ALA A 102 8.65 17.59 -9.97
CA ALA A 102 7.60 18.47 -9.50
C ALA A 102 6.40 17.68 -8.97
N GLU A 103 5.68 18.19 -7.97
CA GLU A 103 4.53 17.46 -7.39
C GLU A 103 3.45 17.10 -8.42
N GLU A 104 3.23 17.94 -9.44
CA GLU A 104 2.29 17.64 -10.53
C GLU A 104 2.73 16.42 -11.35
N GLU A 105 4.03 16.33 -11.68
CA GLU A 105 4.60 15.16 -12.36
C GLU A 105 4.51 13.90 -11.49
N GLN A 106 4.74 14.04 -10.17
CA GLN A 106 4.57 12.93 -9.23
C GLN A 106 3.12 12.43 -9.23
N ILE A 107 2.13 13.33 -9.19
CA ILE A 107 0.71 12.98 -9.24
C ILE A 107 0.37 12.26 -10.56
N ASP A 108 0.84 12.77 -11.69
CA ASP A 108 0.57 12.17 -13.01
C ASP A 108 1.15 10.76 -13.11
N LEU A 109 2.40 10.56 -12.69
CA LEU A 109 3.04 9.25 -12.65
C LEU A 109 2.31 8.29 -11.70
N LEU A 110 1.91 8.74 -10.51
CA LEU A 110 1.17 7.89 -9.56
C LEU A 110 -0.22 7.52 -10.09
N ASN A 111 -0.92 8.43 -10.75
CA ASN A 111 -2.20 8.15 -11.41
C ASN A 111 -2.03 7.15 -12.57
N GLN A 112 -0.94 7.26 -13.33
CA GLN A 112 -0.58 6.26 -14.34
C GLN A 112 -0.41 4.89 -13.69
N VAL A 113 0.31 4.79 -12.56
CA VAL A 113 0.48 3.52 -11.83
C VAL A 113 -0.87 2.95 -11.40
N VAL A 114 -1.76 3.77 -10.83
CA VAL A 114 -3.10 3.35 -10.38
C VAL A 114 -3.95 2.84 -11.54
N SER A 115 -3.84 3.45 -12.72
CA SER A 115 -4.60 3.04 -13.91
C SER A 115 -4.07 1.74 -14.53
N LEU A 116 -2.75 1.56 -14.56
CA LEU A 116 -2.10 0.38 -15.13
C LEU A 116 -2.14 -0.82 -14.18
N ASN A 117 -1.97 -0.61 -12.87
CA ASN A 117 -2.03 -1.64 -11.85
C ASN A 117 -2.97 -1.22 -10.72
N SER A 118 -4.24 -1.55 -10.87
CA SER A 118 -5.30 -1.20 -9.92
C SER A 118 -5.29 -2.01 -8.62
N PHE A 119 -4.35 -2.95 -8.45
CA PHE A 119 -4.31 -3.85 -7.30
C PHE A 119 -3.36 -3.40 -6.19
N VAL A 120 -2.47 -2.43 -6.46
CA VAL A 120 -1.44 -1.98 -5.52
C VAL A 120 -1.89 -0.74 -4.72
N ALA A 121 -1.48 -0.66 -3.46
CA ALA A 121 -1.99 0.33 -2.51
C ALA A 121 -1.04 1.51 -2.27
N GLU A 122 0.24 1.31 -2.51
CA GLU A 122 1.30 2.28 -2.26
C GLU A 122 1.17 3.56 -3.09
N PRO A 123 0.81 3.52 -4.38
CA PRO A 123 0.62 4.75 -5.15
C PRO A 123 -0.48 5.65 -4.56
N HIS A 124 -1.58 5.05 -4.09
CA HIS A 124 -2.64 5.76 -3.38
C HIS A 124 -2.13 6.37 -2.06
N THR A 125 -1.23 5.68 -1.35
CA THR A 125 -0.64 6.20 -0.12
C THR A 125 0.25 7.42 -0.39
N MET A 126 0.98 7.43 -1.50
CA MET A 126 1.80 8.57 -1.93
C MET A 126 0.93 9.73 -2.42
N LEU A 127 -0.11 9.46 -3.21
CA LEU A 127 -1.10 10.48 -3.63
C LEU A 127 -1.79 11.12 -2.42
N LEU A 128 -2.19 10.31 -1.44
CA LEU A 128 -2.73 10.77 -0.17
C LEU A 128 -1.79 11.78 0.51
N GLN A 129 -0.50 11.48 0.60
CA GLN A 129 0.47 12.36 1.22
C GLN A 129 0.59 13.69 0.48
N ILE A 130 0.65 13.67 -0.86
CA ILE A 130 0.71 14.88 -1.68
C ILE A 130 -0.56 15.72 -1.51
N TYR A 131 -1.75 15.11 -1.63
CA TYR A 131 -3.02 15.84 -1.45
C TYR A 131 -3.17 16.40 -0.03
N TYR A 132 -2.71 15.68 0.98
CA TYR A 132 -2.69 16.20 2.34
C TYR A 132 -1.78 17.44 2.48
N ARG A 133 -0.57 17.44 1.87
CA ARG A 133 0.33 18.60 1.85
C ARG A 133 -0.29 19.79 1.12
N GLN A 134 -1.07 19.54 0.08
CA GLN A 134 -1.79 20.55 -0.71
C GLN A 134 -3.10 21.03 -0.04
N GLU A 135 -3.38 20.60 1.20
CA GLU A 135 -4.62 20.89 1.93
C GLU A 135 -5.90 20.41 1.22
N LYS A 136 -5.76 19.50 0.25
CA LYS A 136 -6.85 18.82 -0.46
C LYS A 136 -7.30 17.61 0.36
N TYR A 137 -7.85 17.89 1.54
CA TYR A 137 -8.13 16.86 2.54
C TYR A 137 -9.20 15.84 2.10
N PHE A 138 -10.14 16.25 1.25
CA PHE A 138 -11.17 15.35 0.72
C PHE A 138 -10.56 14.31 -0.22
N GLU A 139 -9.75 14.75 -1.18
CA GLU A 139 -9.00 13.89 -2.10
C GLU A 139 -8.03 12.99 -1.33
N ALA A 140 -7.33 13.55 -0.33
CA ALA A 140 -6.47 12.79 0.56
C ALA A 140 -7.22 11.64 1.25
N ALA A 141 -8.42 11.89 1.79
CA ALA A 141 -9.23 10.85 2.42
C ALA A 141 -9.70 9.76 1.44
N ILE A 142 -10.06 10.13 0.20
CA ILE A 142 -10.41 9.16 -0.86
C ILE A 142 -9.24 8.23 -1.17
N GLU A 143 -8.04 8.80 -1.34
CA GLU A 143 -6.83 8.04 -1.62
C GLU A 143 -6.45 7.13 -0.45
N ALA A 144 -6.57 7.60 0.79
CA ALA A 144 -6.32 6.78 1.96
C ALA A 144 -7.26 5.58 2.05
N ARG A 145 -8.56 5.77 1.84
CA ARG A 145 -9.54 4.67 1.85
C ARG A 145 -9.26 3.67 0.73
N SER A 146 -8.88 4.19 -0.44
CA SER A 146 -8.48 3.36 -1.59
C SER A 146 -7.23 2.52 -1.29
N ALA A 147 -6.23 3.11 -0.63
CA ALA A 147 -5.02 2.42 -0.19
C ALA A 147 -5.35 1.32 0.84
N LEU A 148 -6.06 1.67 1.91
CA LEU A 148 -6.40 0.73 3.00
C LEU A 148 -7.23 -0.45 2.48
N LYS A 149 -8.23 -0.19 1.63
CA LYS A 149 -9.00 -1.25 0.98
C LYS A 149 -8.11 -2.23 0.22
N LYS A 150 -7.12 -1.72 -0.53
CA LYS A 150 -6.20 -2.56 -1.32
C LYS A 150 -5.24 -3.34 -0.43
N PHE A 151 -4.68 -2.71 0.61
CA PHE A 151 -3.88 -3.41 1.61
C PHE A 151 -4.66 -4.56 2.25
N TYR A 152 -5.91 -4.35 2.66
CA TYR A 152 -6.73 -5.42 3.26
C TYR A 152 -7.14 -6.50 2.27
N THR A 153 -7.39 -6.13 1.02
CA THR A 153 -7.76 -7.08 -0.03
C THR A 153 -6.59 -7.99 -0.37
N LEU A 154 -5.39 -7.43 -0.54
CA LEU A 154 -4.18 -8.18 -0.88
C LEU A 154 -3.55 -8.87 0.34
N ALA A 155 -3.79 -8.34 1.55
CA ALA A 155 -3.17 -8.73 2.81
C ALA A 155 -1.62 -8.70 2.78
N SER A 156 -1.05 -7.91 1.88
CA SER A 156 0.40 -7.75 1.69
C SER A 156 0.72 -6.37 1.13
N ASN A 157 2.01 -6.07 0.96
CA ASN A 157 2.52 -4.87 0.30
C ASN A 157 3.15 -5.24 -1.05
N TRP A 158 3.36 -4.24 -1.89
CA TRP A 158 4.12 -4.34 -3.14
C TRP A 158 5.50 -3.72 -2.99
N ASP A 159 5.58 -2.59 -2.28
CA ASP A 159 6.85 -1.96 -1.94
C ASP A 159 7.42 -2.56 -0.65
N LYS A 160 8.52 -3.30 -0.78
CA LYS A 160 9.21 -4.01 0.29
C LYS A 160 10.09 -3.13 1.18
N ARG A 161 10.29 -1.85 0.86
CA ARG A 161 11.08 -0.91 1.69
C ARG A 161 10.44 -0.64 3.05
N ARG A 162 9.13 -0.83 3.17
CA ARG A 162 8.37 -0.74 4.42
C ARG A 162 7.52 -1.98 4.58
N SER A 163 7.35 -2.44 5.82
CA SER A 163 6.46 -3.56 6.10
C SER A 163 4.99 -3.17 5.88
N TYR A 164 4.16 -4.16 5.55
CA TYR A 164 2.70 -4.03 5.49
C TYR A 164 2.11 -3.21 6.67
N GLY A 165 2.52 -3.53 7.90
CA GLY A 165 2.04 -2.83 9.09
C GLY A 165 2.40 -1.34 9.13
N HIS A 166 3.56 -0.94 8.59
CA HIS A 166 3.92 0.47 8.47
C HIS A 166 3.06 1.18 7.45
N TRP A 167 2.84 0.57 6.29
CA TRP A 167 1.99 1.15 5.25
C TRP A 167 0.55 1.34 5.71
N VAL A 168 -0.05 0.30 6.30
CA VAL A 168 -1.41 0.38 6.87
C VAL A 168 -1.49 1.40 8.00
N GLY A 169 -0.51 1.42 8.90
CA GLY A 169 -0.45 2.38 9.99
C GLY A 169 -0.38 3.82 9.49
N PHE A 170 0.46 4.08 8.48
CA PHE A 170 0.60 5.39 7.86
C PHE A 170 -0.70 5.84 7.16
N GLY A 171 -1.32 4.95 6.37
CA GLY A 171 -2.61 5.22 5.72
C GLY A 171 -3.72 5.57 6.73
N ARG A 172 -3.83 4.82 7.83
CA ARG A 172 -4.80 5.11 8.91
C ARG A 172 -4.55 6.44 9.60
N VAL A 173 -3.28 6.75 9.89
CA VAL A 173 -2.88 8.03 10.49
C VAL A 173 -3.25 9.19 9.57
N LEU A 174 -2.92 9.12 8.29
CA LEU A 174 -3.24 10.20 7.36
C LEU A 174 -4.75 10.31 7.08
N LEU A 175 -5.49 9.20 7.04
CA LEU A 175 -6.96 9.24 6.95
C LEU A 175 -7.59 9.97 8.13
N LEU A 176 -7.19 9.61 9.37
CA LEU A 176 -7.62 10.31 10.58
C LEU A 176 -7.34 11.81 10.46
N ARG A 177 -6.12 12.17 10.05
CA ARG A 177 -5.73 13.57 9.93
C ARG A 177 -6.54 14.31 8.88
N ALA A 178 -6.72 13.72 7.70
CA ALA A 178 -7.51 14.31 6.63
C ALA A 178 -8.96 14.55 7.07
N ASN A 179 -9.61 13.56 7.68
CA ASN A 179 -10.98 13.67 8.17
C ASN A 179 -11.14 14.79 9.22
N ARG A 180 -10.23 14.87 10.18
CA ARG A 180 -10.25 15.95 11.19
C ARG A 180 -10.12 17.34 10.56
N MET A 181 -9.22 17.49 9.59
CA MET A 181 -9.06 18.77 8.89
C MET A 181 -10.29 19.14 8.04
N MET A 182 -10.96 18.17 7.42
CA MET A 182 -12.23 18.38 6.71
C MET A 182 -13.35 18.85 7.65
N GLU A 183 -13.39 18.29 8.86
CA GLU A 183 -14.32 18.68 9.93
C GLU A 183 -13.96 20.01 10.60
N LYS A 184 -12.84 20.63 10.19
CA LYS A 184 -12.30 21.88 10.75
C LYS A 184 -11.99 21.77 12.25
N GLU A 185 -11.55 20.59 12.68
CA GLU A 185 -10.98 20.40 14.00
C GLU A 185 -9.72 21.27 14.17
N GLU A 186 -9.50 21.77 15.38
CA GLU A 186 -8.36 22.65 15.68
C GLU A 186 -7.00 21.97 15.48
N CYS A 187 -6.96 20.66 15.69
CA CYS A 187 -5.77 19.82 15.52
C CYS A 187 -6.02 18.74 14.47
N SER A 188 -5.07 18.56 13.55
CA SER A 188 -5.07 17.45 12.60
C SER A 188 -4.96 16.08 13.28
N PHE A 189 -4.52 16.03 14.54
CA PHE A 189 -4.39 14.77 15.27
C PHE A 189 -5.00 14.94 16.67
N PRO A 190 -5.56 13.89 17.29
CA PRO A 190 -6.21 14.02 18.59
C PRO A 190 -5.25 14.57 19.64
N CYS A 191 -5.50 15.80 20.06
CA CYS A 191 -4.64 16.57 20.94
C CYS A 191 -5.30 16.84 22.29
N VAL A 192 -4.49 17.08 23.33
CA VAL A 192 -4.96 17.55 24.64
C VAL A 192 -4.52 19.01 24.79
N ASP A 193 -5.38 19.84 25.39
CA ASP A 193 -5.01 21.21 25.75
C ASP A 193 -3.75 21.18 26.63
N PRO A 194 -2.62 21.77 26.19
CA PRO A 194 -1.38 21.81 26.96
C PRO A 194 -1.53 22.56 28.29
N ASN A 195 -2.58 23.38 28.47
CA ASN A 195 -2.88 24.07 29.72
C ASN A 195 -3.68 23.23 30.72
N ASN A 196 -4.05 21.99 30.35
CA ASN A 196 -4.75 21.08 31.24
C ASN A 196 -3.83 20.65 32.38
N LEU A 197 -4.18 21.01 33.62
CA LEU A 197 -3.40 20.70 34.84
C LEU A 197 -3.20 19.19 35.09
N LEU A 198 -3.99 18.32 34.45
CA LEU A 198 -3.88 16.87 34.56
C LEU A 198 -3.03 16.24 33.44
N TYR A 199 -2.58 17.03 32.46
CA TYR A 199 -1.77 16.55 31.36
C TYR A 199 -0.28 16.53 31.76
N VAL A 200 0.34 15.36 31.68
CA VAL A 200 1.79 15.18 31.91
C VAL A 200 2.46 14.95 30.56
N ASN A 201 3.21 15.94 30.10
CA ASN A 201 3.95 15.87 28.86
C ASN A 201 5.29 15.16 29.09
N TYR A 202 5.49 14.00 28.47
CA TYR A 202 6.74 13.25 28.59
C TYR A 202 7.69 13.48 27.40
N ASN A 203 7.22 13.98 26.24
CA ASN A 203 7.96 14.01 24.97
C ASN A 203 7.66 15.24 24.07
N ASP A 204 7.19 16.36 24.64
CA ASP A 204 6.72 17.55 23.91
C ASP A 204 5.60 17.29 22.87
N LEU A 205 4.86 16.19 23.03
CA LEU A 205 3.78 15.79 22.13
C LEU A 205 2.42 15.92 22.81
N ASN A 206 1.66 16.96 22.46
CA ASN A 206 0.30 17.24 22.96
C ASN A 206 -0.74 16.25 22.41
N LEU A 207 -0.53 14.95 22.64
CA LEU A 207 -1.41 13.87 22.21
C LEU A 207 -2.40 13.49 23.31
N THR A 208 -3.60 13.07 22.90
CA THR A 208 -4.42 12.24 23.78
C THR A 208 -3.72 10.88 24.02
N SER A 209 -4.34 9.99 24.79
CA SER A 209 -3.84 8.62 24.92
C SER A 209 -3.86 7.89 23.58
N LEU A 210 -2.86 7.05 23.29
CA LEU A 210 -2.84 6.17 22.10
C LEU A 210 -4.14 5.35 21.95
N ARG A 211 -4.76 4.94 23.07
CA ARG A 211 -6.04 4.23 23.05
C ARG A 211 -7.15 5.05 22.37
N LYS A 212 -7.32 6.30 22.77
CA LYS A 212 -8.31 7.23 22.17
C LYS A 212 -8.04 7.48 20.70
N VAL A 213 -6.75 7.64 20.33
CA VAL A 213 -6.35 7.78 18.93
C VAL A 213 -6.78 6.56 18.12
N VAL A 214 -6.54 5.35 18.63
CA VAL A 214 -6.92 4.10 17.96
C VAL A 214 -8.44 3.93 17.91
N GLU A 215 -9.18 4.32 18.95
CA GLU A 215 -10.64 4.33 18.96
C GLU A 215 -11.18 5.25 17.86
N GLU A 216 -10.67 6.49 17.77
CA GLU A 216 -11.09 7.46 16.75
C GLU A 216 -10.67 7.03 15.32
N MET A 217 -9.50 6.41 15.14
CA MET A 217 -9.12 5.83 13.85
C MET A 217 -10.15 4.81 13.37
N LYS A 218 -10.59 3.91 14.25
CA LYS A 218 -11.56 2.87 13.91
C LYS A 218 -12.92 3.46 13.55
N GLU A 219 -13.37 4.49 14.26
CA GLU A 219 -14.64 5.18 13.98
C GLU A 219 -14.66 5.87 12.61
N ARG A 220 -13.50 6.20 12.06
CA ARG A 220 -13.34 7.01 10.85
C ARG A 220 -12.81 6.23 9.64
N GLU A 221 -12.62 4.92 9.78
CA GLU A 221 -12.08 4.03 8.74
C GLU A 221 -13.14 3.60 7.71
N ASP A 222 -14.41 3.61 8.12
CA ASP A 222 -15.62 3.37 7.29
C ASP A 222 -16.07 4.65 6.55
#